data_AF-A0A2V9QNJ6-F1
#
_entry.id   AF-A0A2V9QNJ6-F1
#
_cell.length_a   1.000
_cell.length_b   1.000
_cell.length_c   1.000
_cell.angle_alpha   90.00
_cell.angle_beta   90.00
_cell.angle_gamma   90.00
#
_symmetry.space_group_name_H-M   'P 1'
#
loop_
_entity.id
_entity.type
_entity.pdbx_description
1 polymer ?
#
loop_
_entity_poly.entity_id
_entity_poly.type
_entity_poly.pdbx_seq_one_letter_code
_entity_poly.pdbx_strand_id
1 'polypeptide(L)'
;MRFPWNRAETDLQRELAHHLHELTAEYERRGHSHEEALRMAKRAFGGSEQVKEQCRDERRWAWMQGLRQDVIFGARMMRKTPVITVAAVLSLALGIGANTAIVSLMDVVLWRDLPVPNPKQLTLVHWQGHGFPRDLLDGASGSSYMNDESWDVADFFSYPTFRTLRQGASGRASLAAFTDPGTNSI
;
A
#
# COMPACT_ATOMS: atom_id res chain seq x y z
N MET A 1 2.94 17.24 19.05
CA MET A 1 1.50 16.90 19.14
C MET A 1 1.29 16.00 20.35
N ARG A 2 0.54 16.44 21.36
CA ARG A 2 0.36 15.71 22.64
C ARG A 2 -1.01 15.02 22.62
N PHE A 3 -1.02 13.73 22.35
CA PHE A 3 -2.25 12.93 22.20
C PHE A 3 -3.06 12.89 23.51
N PRO A 4 -4.40 13.00 23.46
CA PRO A 4 -5.27 13.10 24.65
C PRO A 4 -5.22 11.87 25.57
N TRP A 5 -4.83 10.72 25.01
CA TRP A 5 -4.68 9.44 25.72
C TRP A 5 -3.62 9.47 26.82
N ASN A 6 -2.58 10.30 26.66
CA ASN A 6 -1.48 10.37 27.62
C ASN A 6 -1.86 11.14 28.90
N ARG A 7 -2.82 12.09 28.82
CA ARG A 7 -3.30 12.81 30.01
C ARG A 7 -4.15 11.91 30.89
N ALA A 8 -5.09 11.18 30.30
CA ALA A 8 -5.98 10.29 31.03
C ALA A 8 -5.22 9.18 31.77
N GLU A 9 -4.17 8.60 31.16
CA GLU A 9 -3.31 7.61 31.83
C GLU A 9 -2.52 8.25 32.99
N THR A 10 -2.01 9.47 32.80
CA THR A 10 -1.27 10.18 33.86
C THR A 10 -2.18 10.56 35.03
N ASP A 11 -3.43 10.95 34.75
CA ASP A 11 -4.43 11.30 35.76
C ASP A 11 -4.84 10.05 36.55
N LEU A 12 -5.12 8.94 35.85
CA LEU A 12 -5.43 7.66 36.47
C LEU A 12 -4.26 7.17 37.34
N GLN A 13 -3.02 7.22 36.86
CA GLN A 13 -1.85 6.85 37.65
C GLN A 13 -1.70 7.66 38.94
N ARG A 14 -1.99 8.96 38.88
CA ARG A 14 -1.95 9.84 40.05
C ARG A 14 -3.00 9.45 41.09
N GLU A 15 -4.20 9.15 40.64
CA GLU A 15 -5.32 8.77 41.50
C GLU A 15 -5.08 7.40 42.15
N LEU A 16 -4.59 6.43 41.38
CA LEU A 16 -4.19 5.12 41.91
C LEU A 16 -3.06 5.24 42.95
N ALA A 17 -2.06 6.10 42.70
CA ALA A 17 -0.97 6.34 43.64
C ALA A 17 -1.46 7.01 44.93
N HIS A 18 -2.45 7.90 44.83
CA HIS A 18 -3.05 8.56 45.98
C HIS A 18 -3.78 7.57 46.90
N HIS A 19 -4.65 6.72 46.33
CA HIS A 19 -5.34 5.69 47.11
C HIS A 19 -4.38 4.70 47.79
N LEU A 20 -3.31 4.30 47.10
CA LEU A 20 -2.30 3.41 47.68
C LEU A 20 -1.61 4.05 48.89
N HIS A 21 -1.32 5.35 48.81
CA HIS A 21 -0.73 6.11 49.90
C HIS A 21 -1.68 6.17 51.11
N GLU A 22 -2.97 6.46 50.90
CA GLU A 22 -3.95 6.53 51.98
C GLU A 22 -4.11 5.19 52.73
N LEU A 23 -4.20 4.08 51.98
CA LEU A 23 -4.26 2.74 52.57
C LEU A 23 -3.00 2.41 53.36
N THR A 24 -1.83 2.78 52.85
CA THR A 24 -0.55 2.55 53.54
C THR A 24 -0.51 3.32 54.86
N ALA A 25 -0.87 4.60 54.86
CA ALA A 25 -0.95 5.42 56.06
C ALA A 25 -1.98 4.90 57.08
N GLU A 26 -3.07 4.29 56.62
CA GLU A 26 -4.04 3.65 57.50
C GLU A 26 -3.48 2.41 58.22
N TYR A 27 -2.76 1.54 57.50
CA TYR A 27 -2.12 0.38 58.13
C TYR A 27 -0.99 0.77 59.08
N GLU A 28 -0.25 1.84 58.79
CA GLU A 28 0.71 2.42 59.74
C GLU A 28 0.05 2.92 61.02
N ARG A 29 -1.07 3.65 60.89
CA ARG A 29 -1.87 4.10 62.06
C ARG A 29 -2.41 2.93 62.89
N ARG A 30 -2.62 1.77 62.28
CA ARG A 30 -3.00 0.53 62.96
C ARG A 30 -1.83 -0.21 63.61
N GLY A 31 -0.61 0.35 63.53
CA GLY A 31 0.58 -0.14 64.24
C GLY A 31 1.48 -1.06 63.41
N HIS A 32 1.24 -1.17 62.10
CA HIS A 32 2.12 -1.96 61.21
C HIS A 32 3.34 -1.16 60.79
N SER A 33 4.47 -1.85 60.57
CA SER A 33 5.67 -1.22 59.99
C SER A 33 5.39 -0.74 58.56
N HIS A 34 6.08 0.30 58.11
CA HIS A 34 5.88 0.89 56.76
C HIS A 34 5.94 -0.18 55.65
N GLU A 35 6.92 -1.10 55.70
CA GLU A 35 7.05 -2.17 54.70
C GLU A 35 5.92 -3.21 54.75
N GLU A 36 5.35 -3.47 55.93
CA GLU A 36 4.19 -4.37 56.08
C GLU A 36 2.90 -3.68 55.65
N ALA A 37 2.72 -2.42 56.05
CA ALA A 37 1.59 -1.56 55.67
C ALA A 37 1.49 -1.42 54.15
N LEU A 38 2.62 -1.20 53.47
CA LEU A 38 2.67 -1.03 52.02
C LEU A 38 2.39 -2.36 51.28
N ARG A 39 2.86 -3.49 51.84
CA ARG A 39 2.51 -4.84 51.34
C ARG A 39 1.03 -5.14 51.51
N MET A 40 0.43 -4.79 52.65
CA MET A 40 -0.98 -4.99 52.92
C MET A 40 -1.86 -4.07 52.06
N ALA A 41 -1.48 -2.80 51.90
CA ALA A 41 -2.15 -1.84 51.02
C ALA A 41 -2.15 -2.33 49.56
N LYS A 42 -1.01 -2.81 49.05
CA LYS A 42 -0.92 -3.39 47.69
C LYS A 42 -1.82 -4.62 47.50
N ARG A 43 -1.95 -5.47 48.52
CA ARG A 43 -2.85 -6.64 48.49
C ARG A 43 -4.32 -6.26 48.58
N ALA A 44 -4.65 -5.29 49.43
CA ALA A 44 -6.01 -4.80 49.65
C ALA A 44 -6.54 -3.97 48.48
N PHE A 45 -5.68 -3.22 47.80
CA PHE A 45 -6.05 -2.43 46.62
C PHE A 45 -6.50 -3.30 45.44
N GLY A 46 -6.04 -4.55 45.39
CA GLY A 46 -6.25 -5.43 44.24
C GLY A 46 -5.40 -4.95 43.05
N GLY A 47 -4.80 -5.88 42.30
CA GLY A 47 -3.84 -5.54 41.25
C GLY A 47 -4.38 -4.47 40.30
N SER A 48 -3.66 -3.36 40.15
CA SER A 48 -3.98 -2.23 39.27
C SER A 48 -4.21 -2.61 37.81
N GLU A 49 -3.79 -3.81 37.41
CA GLU A 49 -4.08 -4.42 36.11
C GLU A 49 -5.56 -4.74 35.90
N GLN A 50 -6.30 -5.15 36.94
CA GLN A 50 -7.71 -5.55 36.78
C GLN A 50 -8.64 -4.34 36.54
N VAL A 51 -8.34 -3.22 37.19
CA VAL A 51 -9.00 -1.93 36.96
C VAL A 51 -8.64 -1.39 35.57
N LYS A 52 -7.39 -1.57 35.14
CA LYS A 52 -6.96 -1.22 33.77
C LYS A 52 -7.66 -2.05 32.70
N GLU A 53 -7.85 -3.36 32.91
CA GLU A 53 -8.59 -4.23 32.00
C GLU A 53 -10.06 -3.82 31.87
N GLN A 54 -10.75 -3.56 32.99
CA GLN A 54 -12.14 -3.06 32.96
C GLN A 54 -12.27 -1.71 32.26
N CYS A 55 -11.37 -0.76 32.55
CA CYS A 55 -11.33 0.51 31.82
C CYS A 55 -11.03 0.31 30.32
N ARG A 56 -10.32 -0.74 29.92
CA ARG A 56 -9.96 -1.00 28.51
C ARG A 56 -11.17 -1.47 27.71
N ASP A 57 -12.00 -2.34 28.28
CA ASP A 57 -13.22 -2.84 27.62
C ASP A 57 -14.31 -1.76 27.54
N GLU A 58 -14.50 -0.98 28.61
CA GLU A 58 -15.43 0.16 28.58
C GLU A 58 -15.00 1.22 27.56
N ARG A 59 -13.69 1.43 27.38
CA ARG A 59 -13.17 2.42 26.43
C ARG A 59 -13.40 2.03 24.98
N ARG A 60 -13.37 0.73 24.64
CA ARG A 60 -13.72 0.25 23.29
C ARG A 60 -15.21 0.44 23.02
N TRP A 61 -16.05 0.13 24.00
CA TRP A 61 -17.49 0.34 23.90
C TRP A 61 -17.85 1.83 23.80
N ALA A 62 -17.23 2.68 24.61
CA ALA A 62 -17.41 4.13 24.58
C ALA A 62 -16.95 4.75 23.25
N TRP A 63 -15.84 4.28 22.66
CA TRP A 63 -15.39 4.77 21.35
C TRP A 63 -16.33 4.35 20.22
N MET A 64 -16.86 3.12 20.24
CA MET A 64 -17.88 2.68 19.28
C MET A 64 -19.18 3.47 19.41
N GLN A 65 -19.60 3.77 20.64
CA GLN A 65 -20.76 4.63 20.89
C GLN A 65 -20.55 6.05 20.38
N GLY A 66 -19.36 6.62 20.62
CA GLY A 66 -18.96 7.95 20.12
C GLY A 66 -18.98 7.99 18.59
N LEU A 67 -18.34 7.03 17.91
CA LEU A 67 -18.36 6.94 16.46
C LEU A 67 -19.78 6.82 15.90
N ARG A 68 -20.64 5.99 16.53
CA ARG A 68 -22.04 5.86 16.10
C ARG A 68 -22.78 7.19 16.24
N GLN A 69 -22.58 7.90 17.33
CA GLN A 69 -23.21 9.21 17.57
C GLN A 69 -22.72 10.24 16.55
N ASP A 70 -21.42 10.27 16.27
CA ASP A 70 -20.82 11.17 15.27
C ASP A 70 -21.33 10.87 13.86
N VAL A 71 -21.46 9.58 13.48
CA VAL A 71 -22.02 9.17 12.19
C VAL A 71 -23.49 9.58 12.06
N ILE A 72 -24.31 9.36 13.09
CA ILE A 72 -25.73 9.76 13.08
C ILE A 72 -25.84 11.29 13.01
N PHE A 73 -25.01 11.99 13.77
CA PHE A 73 -24.98 13.45 13.77
C PHE A 73 -24.54 13.99 12.40
N GLY A 74 -23.47 13.45 11.83
CA GLY A 74 -22.99 13.78 10.50
C GLY A 74 -24.04 13.50 9.42
N ALA A 75 -24.72 12.34 9.47
CA ALA A 75 -25.81 12.01 8.56
C ALA A 75 -26.99 12.98 8.68
N ARG A 76 -27.34 13.39 9.91
CA ARG A 76 -28.37 14.41 10.13
C ARG A 76 -27.94 15.77 9.59
N MET A 77 -26.67 16.13 9.71
CA MET A 77 -26.11 17.37 9.17
C MET A 77 -26.12 17.36 7.63
N MET A 78 -25.72 16.26 7.00
CA MET A 78 -25.78 16.06 5.55
C MET A 78 -27.20 16.22 5.00
N ARG A 79 -28.22 15.76 5.74
CA ARG A 79 -29.64 15.97 5.37
C ARG A 79 -30.11 17.42 5.54
N LYS A 80 -29.49 18.20 6.43
CA LYS A 80 -29.81 19.63 6.62
C LYS A 80 -29.21 20.52 5.53
N THR A 81 -28.07 20.14 4.95
CA THR A 81 -27.38 20.90 3.90
C THR A 81 -27.21 20.09 2.61
N PRO A 82 -28.31 19.72 1.93
CA PRO A 82 -28.29 18.76 0.83
C PRO A 82 -27.42 19.21 -0.36
N VAL A 83 -27.37 20.51 -0.66
CA VAL A 83 -26.60 21.06 -1.79
C VAL A 83 -25.10 20.79 -1.64
N ILE A 84 -24.53 21.09 -0.47
CA ILE A 84 -23.11 20.88 -0.19
C ILE A 84 -22.79 19.38 -0.19
N THR A 85 -23.65 18.57 0.42
CA THR A 85 -23.47 17.11 0.44
C THR A 85 -23.49 16.52 -0.97
N VAL A 86 -24.42 16.91 -1.83
CA VAL A 86 -24.48 16.43 -3.22
C VAL A 86 -23.22 16.85 -3.98
N ALA A 87 -22.77 18.10 -3.87
CA ALA A 87 -21.54 18.55 -4.52
C ALA A 87 -20.30 17.78 -4.05
N ALA A 88 -20.21 17.49 -2.75
CA ALA A 88 -19.14 16.69 -2.17
C ALA A 88 -19.18 15.23 -2.67
N VAL A 89 -20.36 14.61 -2.68
CA VAL A 89 -20.57 13.23 -3.15
C VAL A 89 -20.23 13.11 -4.63
N LEU A 90 -20.69 14.06 -5.46
CA LEU A 90 -20.38 14.07 -6.90
C LEU A 90 -18.89 14.25 -7.16
N SER A 91 -18.24 15.18 -6.45
CA SER A 91 -16.78 15.37 -6.55
C SER A 91 -16.01 14.11 -6.16
N LEU A 92 -16.43 13.45 -5.07
CA LEU A 92 -15.81 12.20 -4.61
C LEU A 92 -16.04 11.06 -5.61
N ALA A 93 -17.26 10.89 -6.11
CA ALA A 93 -17.61 9.89 -7.10
C ALA A 93 -16.82 10.10 -8.40
N LEU A 94 -16.67 11.35 -8.85
CA LEU A 94 -15.88 11.69 -10.03
C LEU A 94 -14.39 11.39 -9.80
N GLY A 95 -13.82 11.76 -8.66
CA GLY A 95 -12.41 11.49 -8.35
C GLY A 95 -12.11 9.99 -8.27
N ILE A 96 -12.97 9.21 -7.62
CA ILE A 96 -12.83 7.75 -7.55
C ILE A 96 -13.02 7.15 -8.95
N GLY A 97 -14.10 7.51 -9.64
CA GLY A 97 -14.43 6.98 -10.96
C GLY A 97 -13.38 7.30 -12.01
N ALA A 98 -12.84 8.52 -12.02
CA ALA A 98 -11.77 8.92 -12.94
C ALA A 98 -10.48 8.13 -12.67
N ASN A 99 -10.07 8.01 -11.40
CA ASN A 99 -8.89 7.21 -11.05
C ASN A 99 -9.06 5.74 -11.43
N THR A 100 -10.23 5.15 -11.13
CA THR A 100 -10.55 3.77 -11.52
C THR A 100 -10.59 3.61 -13.04
N ALA A 101 -11.15 4.57 -13.77
CA ALA A 101 -11.22 4.53 -15.23
C ALA A 101 -9.84 4.62 -15.88
N ILE A 102 -8.95 5.48 -15.36
CA ILE A 102 -7.56 5.58 -15.83
C ILE A 102 -6.83 4.26 -15.59
N VAL A 103 -6.92 3.70 -14.38
CA VAL A 103 -6.26 2.43 -14.06
C VAL A 103 -6.84 1.28 -14.90
N SER A 104 -8.16 1.23 -15.08
CA SER A 104 -8.80 0.22 -15.93
C SER A 104 -8.46 0.38 -17.40
N LEU A 105 -8.34 1.62 -17.90
CA LEU A 105 -7.89 1.88 -19.26
C LEU A 105 -6.43 1.48 -19.44
N MET A 106 -5.56 1.80 -18.47
CA MET A 106 -4.19 1.32 -18.45
C MET A 106 -4.15 -0.20 -18.41
N ASP A 107 -5.00 -0.85 -17.63
CA ASP A 107 -5.10 -2.31 -17.60
C ASP A 107 -5.50 -2.86 -18.97
N VAL A 108 -6.45 -2.23 -19.68
CA VAL A 108 -6.89 -2.67 -21.02
C VAL A 108 -5.88 -2.37 -22.12
N VAL A 109 -5.09 -1.31 -22.02
CA VAL A 109 -4.18 -0.86 -23.08
C VAL A 109 -2.74 -1.35 -22.85
N LEU A 110 -2.29 -1.32 -21.60
CA LEU A 110 -0.92 -1.63 -21.19
C LEU A 110 -0.79 -3.07 -20.66
N TRP A 111 -1.83 -3.59 -19.98
CA TRP A 111 -1.79 -4.89 -19.29
C TRP A 111 -2.70 -5.95 -19.90
N ARG A 112 -3.47 -5.62 -20.93
CA ARG A 112 -4.20 -6.60 -21.71
C ARG A 112 -3.13 -7.32 -22.51
N ASP A 113 -2.65 -8.39 -21.86
CA ASP A 113 -1.68 -9.34 -22.35
C ASP A 113 -1.81 -9.40 -23.87
N LEU A 114 -0.73 -9.10 -24.60
CA LEU A 114 -0.57 -9.66 -25.93
C LEU A 114 -1.07 -11.10 -25.82
N PRO A 115 -2.05 -11.55 -26.63
CA PRO A 115 -2.69 -12.85 -26.46
C PRO A 115 -1.67 -13.97 -26.75
N VAL A 116 -0.72 -14.11 -25.83
CA VAL A 116 0.36 -15.06 -25.78
C VAL A 116 0.09 -15.91 -24.54
N PRO A 117 0.03 -17.24 -24.68
CA PRO A 117 -0.37 -18.14 -23.60
C PRO A 117 0.43 -18.01 -22.29
N ASN A 118 1.63 -17.43 -22.35
CA ASN A 118 2.54 -17.26 -21.21
C ASN A 118 3.33 -15.92 -21.29
N PRO A 119 2.82 -14.81 -20.72
CA PRO A 119 3.51 -13.51 -20.78
C PRO A 119 4.89 -13.51 -20.10
N LYS A 120 5.12 -14.38 -19.10
CA LYS A 120 6.45 -14.56 -18.45
C LYS A 120 7.52 -15.21 -19.33
N GLN A 121 7.14 -15.74 -20.50
CA GLN A 121 8.06 -16.35 -21.46
C GLN A 121 8.33 -15.45 -22.68
N LEU A 122 7.85 -14.21 -22.64
CA LEU A 122 8.18 -13.21 -23.64
C LEU A 122 9.62 -12.73 -23.45
N THR A 123 10.44 -12.97 -24.46
CA THR A 123 11.83 -12.50 -24.50
C THR A 123 12.02 -11.66 -25.75
N LEU A 124 12.65 -10.49 -25.60
CA LEU A 124 13.08 -9.68 -26.73
C LEU A 124 14.33 -10.29 -27.34
N VAL A 125 14.30 -10.55 -28.65
CA VAL A 125 15.46 -11.03 -29.40
C VAL A 125 16.18 -9.81 -29.94
N HIS A 126 17.46 -9.69 -29.61
CA HIS A 126 18.34 -8.63 -30.10
C HIS A 126 19.64 -9.24 -30.60
N TRP A 127 20.26 -8.59 -31.59
CA TRP A 127 21.61 -8.93 -31.99
C TRP A 127 22.59 -8.39 -30.96
N GLN A 128 23.62 -9.16 -30.64
CA GLN A 128 24.78 -8.71 -29.86
C GLN A 128 26.04 -9.25 -30.54
N GLY A 129 26.94 -8.37 -30.96
CA GLY A 129 28.17 -8.76 -31.62
C GLY A 129 29.13 -7.60 -31.80
N HIS A 130 30.40 -7.89 -32.04
CA HIS A 130 31.37 -6.87 -32.43
C HIS A 130 31.17 -6.59 -33.92
N GLY A 131 30.50 -5.48 -34.23
CA GLY A 131 30.08 -5.14 -35.59
C GLY A 131 28.75 -5.76 -35.95
N PHE A 132 27.86 -4.94 -36.52
CA PHE A 132 26.65 -5.39 -37.18
C PHE A 132 26.92 -5.61 -38.68
N PRO A 133 26.61 -6.79 -39.26
CA PRO A 133 26.81 -7.03 -40.69
C PRO A 133 25.98 -6.05 -41.53
N ARG A 134 26.64 -5.22 -42.34
CA ARG A 134 25.97 -4.18 -43.11
C ARG A 134 24.92 -4.71 -44.09
N ASP A 135 25.10 -5.93 -44.59
CA ASP A 135 24.16 -6.58 -45.49
C ASP A 135 22.82 -6.91 -44.82
N LEU A 136 22.78 -6.95 -43.48
CA LEU A 136 21.56 -7.18 -42.71
C LEU A 136 20.85 -5.87 -42.34
N LEU A 137 21.49 -4.70 -42.55
CA LEU A 137 20.87 -3.39 -42.40
C LEU A 137 19.91 -3.09 -43.55
N ASP A 138 20.12 -3.73 -44.70
CA ASP A 138 19.31 -3.48 -45.89
C ASP A 138 17.86 -3.95 -45.66
N GLY A 139 16.94 -3.00 -45.65
CA GLY A 139 15.53 -3.23 -45.32
C GLY A 139 15.24 -3.53 -43.84
N ALA A 140 16.16 -3.25 -42.91
CA ALA A 140 15.90 -3.32 -41.48
C ALA A 140 15.55 -1.94 -40.91
N SER A 141 14.62 -1.91 -39.95
CA SER A 141 14.19 -0.69 -39.26
C SER A 141 14.20 -0.93 -37.75
N GLY A 142 14.90 -0.07 -37.01
CA GLY A 142 14.95 -0.08 -35.54
C GLY A 142 16.11 0.75 -34.99
N SER A 143 16.48 0.48 -33.75
CA SER A 143 17.54 1.16 -33.02
C SER A 143 18.76 0.27 -32.81
N SER A 144 19.94 0.89 -32.85
CA SER A 144 21.18 0.25 -32.41
C SER A 144 21.89 1.13 -31.39
N TYR A 145 22.41 0.52 -30.35
CA TYR A 145 23.23 1.18 -29.35
C TYR A 145 24.45 0.32 -29.02
N MET A 146 25.53 0.98 -28.62
CA MET A 146 26.71 0.32 -28.08
C MET A 146 26.48 0.10 -26.58
N ASN A 147 26.69 -1.12 -26.08
CA ASN A 147 26.65 -1.35 -24.64
C ASN A 147 27.99 -1.04 -23.96
N ASP A 148 28.03 -1.06 -22.62
CA ASP A 148 29.22 -0.75 -21.82
C ASP A 148 30.42 -1.68 -22.12
N GLU A 149 30.15 -2.86 -22.67
CA GLU A 149 31.14 -3.86 -23.07
C GLU A 149 31.59 -3.73 -24.53
N SER A 150 31.23 -2.64 -25.22
CA SER A 150 31.58 -2.38 -26.64
C SER A 150 31.01 -3.41 -27.63
N TRP A 151 29.85 -3.97 -27.32
CA TRP A 151 29.05 -4.74 -28.26
C TRP A 151 28.03 -3.84 -28.95
N ASP A 152 27.88 -4.02 -30.26
CA ASP A 152 26.76 -3.45 -31.00
C ASP A 152 25.50 -4.26 -30.66
N VAL A 153 24.54 -3.59 -30.04
CA VAL A 153 23.23 -4.13 -29.75
C VAL A 153 22.22 -3.53 -30.71
N ALA A 154 21.56 -4.39 -31.49
CA ALA A 154 20.52 -3.98 -32.43
C ALA A 154 19.22 -4.74 -32.17
N ASP A 155 18.11 -4.02 -32.18
CA ASP A 155 16.75 -4.57 -32.01
C ASP A 155 16.04 -4.85 -33.35
N PHE A 156 16.74 -4.69 -34.47
CA PHE A 156 16.20 -4.84 -35.82
C PHE A 156 16.82 -6.00 -36.60
N PHE A 157 16.01 -6.57 -37.49
CA PHE A 157 16.40 -7.65 -38.39
C PHE A 157 15.72 -7.45 -39.74
N SER A 158 16.40 -7.80 -40.82
CA SER A 158 15.78 -7.83 -42.15
C SER A 158 14.70 -8.91 -42.23
N TYR A 159 13.66 -8.70 -43.05
CA TYR A 159 12.58 -9.68 -43.23
C TYR A 159 13.07 -11.10 -43.63
N PRO A 160 14.06 -11.26 -44.53
CA PRO A 160 14.63 -12.57 -44.82
C PRO A 160 15.22 -13.26 -43.58
N THR A 161 15.92 -12.51 -42.72
CA THR A 161 16.49 -13.00 -41.46
C THR A 161 15.39 -13.47 -40.51
N PHE A 162 14.33 -12.68 -40.37
CA PHE A 162 13.15 -13.07 -39.58
C PHE A 162 12.55 -14.40 -40.07
N ARG A 163 12.43 -14.61 -41.38
CA ARG A 163 11.91 -15.88 -41.92
C ARG A 163 12.82 -17.07 -41.58
N THR A 164 14.13 -16.90 -41.69
CA THR A 164 15.11 -17.94 -41.33
C THR A 164 15.03 -18.28 -39.84
N LEU A 165 14.96 -17.27 -38.97
CA LEU A 165 14.80 -17.45 -37.53
C LEU A 165 13.48 -18.16 -37.20
N ARG A 166 12.37 -17.76 -37.85
CA ARG A 166 11.05 -18.37 -37.68
C ARG A 166 11.03 -19.84 -38.08
N GLN A 167 11.69 -20.19 -39.18
CA GLN A 167 11.83 -21.58 -39.61
C GLN A 167 12.70 -22.38 -38.63
N GLY A 168 13.85 -21.85 -38.21
CA GLY A 168 14.76 -22.53 -37.28
C GLY A 168 14.18 -22.72 -35.87
N ALA A 169 13.34 -21.79 -35.42
CA ALA A 169 12.66 -21.87 -34.13
C ALA A 169 11.34 -22.67 -34.17
N SER A 170 10.90 -23.13 -35.35
CA SER A 170 9.65 -23.87 -35.51
C SER A 170 9.66 -25.12 -34.62
N GLY A 171 8.69 -25.21 -33.71
CA GLY A 171 8.56 -26.30 -32.73
C GLY A 171 9.24 -26.05 -31.38
N ARG A 172 10.01 -24.97 -31.22
CA ARG A 172 10.60 -24.56 -29.93
C ARG A 172 10.05 -23.24 -29.41
N ALA A 173 9.82 -22.28 -30.30
CA ALA A 173 9.29 -20.97 -29.95
C ALA A 173 8.43 -20.41 -31.08
N SER A 174 7.44 -19.59 -30.73
CA SER A 174 6.71 -18.77 -31.68
C SER A 174 7.40 -17.40 -31.78
N LEU A 175 7.79 -17.01 -32.98
CA LEU A 175 8.41 -15.70 -33.24
C LEU A 175 7.37 -14.76 -33.84
N ALA A 176 7.26 -13.56 -33.25
CA ALA A 176 6.49 -12.45 -33.76
C ALA A 176 7.44 -11.27 -34.01
N ALA A 177 7.17 -10.50 -35.05
CA ALA A 177 7.88 -9.26 -35.36
C ALA A 177 6.84 -8.19 -35.67
N PHE A 178 7.14 -6.96 -35.29
CA PHE A 178 6.35 -5.78 -35.65
C PHE A 178 7.27 -4.79 -36.35
N THR A 179 6.68 -3.97 -37.21
CA THR A 179 7.33 -2.82 -37.83
C THR A 179 6.51 -1.61 -37.44
N ASP A 180 7.17 -0.51 -37.06
CA ASP A 180 6.46 0.74 -36.81
C ASP A 180 5.94 1.29 -38.15
N PRO A 181 4.62 1.46 -38.34
CA PRO A 181 4.08 2.03 -39.57
C PRO A 181 4.49 3.51 -39.78
N GLY A 182 5.15 4.15 -38.81
CA GLY A 182 5.51 5.57 -38.83
C GLY A 182 6.79 5.98 -39.57
N THR A 183 7.63 5.05 -40.02
CA THR A 183 8.87 5.37 -40.74
C THR A 183 8.85 4.86 -42.18
N ASN A 184 7.89 5.38 -42.96
CA ASN A 184 7.97 5.35 -44.41
C ASN A 184 9.02 6.39 -44.84
N SER A 185 10.27 5.96 -44.98
CA SER A 185 11.29 6.72 -45.69
C SER A 185 10.96 6.69 -47.18
N ILE A 186 10.84 7.87 -47.79
CA ILE A 186 11.00 8.06 -49.25
C ILE A 186 12.44 7.73 -49.63
#